data_AF-A0A511TC15-F1
#
_entry.id   AF-A0A511TC15-F1
#
_cell.length_a   1.000
_cell.length_b   1.000
_cell.length_c   1.000
_cell.angle_alpha   90.00
_cell.angle_beta   90.00
_cell.angle_gamma   90.00
#
_symmetry.space_group_name_H-M   'P 1'
#
loop_
_entity.id
_entity.type
_entity.pdbx_description
1 polymer ?
#
loop_
_entity_poly.entity_id
_entity_poly.type
_entity_poly.pdbx_seq_one_letter_code
_entity_poly.pdbx_strand_id
1 'polypeptide(L)'
;MVLNLPGAVLVLDMGEGTEGTGDLNVSYRNATLEVLTWVEFLRADKSVITTGPLRLANLGLGTHVAVVPYSEKPVPYRYVRMTGVLALYWVDAVRNMGSGGLTCGDGQLNEGETCDDANRTSGDGCSRGCQQEAGFRCEGTPSVCTDIDECAEGLGNCAAGFSCINKPGSFFCWEGVCRPPHSVCNNQCFNLSTDKENCGRCGNRCGWRDVCARGVCKTIGKLAFTLSWSRPGNGDLIVRAPGGIHYSAQNPGPEGEELFVFDDQDGKGPEVVYWAPGVEPDLGDYNICFEAKSFDPAPSHDHPVSASATYLGPWNGTTHLGSTTLTSHSRGGMECGRPTIGFVGRMTYWGRFAPESSGP
;
A
#
# COMPACT_ATOMS: atom_id res chain seq x y z
N MET A 1 0.28 41.56 3.67
CA MET A 1 -0.82 42.55 3.41
C MET A 1 -2.13 41.95 3.90
N VAL A 2 -3.04 42.75 4.49
CA VAL A 2 -4.32 42.23 5.04
C VAL A 2 -5.44 42.36 4.03
N LEU A 3 -6.15 41.26 3.74
CA LEU A 3 -7.41 41.29 3.00
C LEU A 3 -8.56 41.37 4.01
N ASN A 4 -9.11 42.57 4.23
CA ASN A 4 -9.98 42.86 5.39
C ASN A 4 -11.44 43.20 5.06
N LEU A 5 -11.88 43.12 3.80
CA LEU A 5 -13.21 43.59 3.41
C LEU A 5 -13.89 42.62 2.44
N PRO A 6 -15.24 42.50 2.46
CA PRO A 6 -15.98 41.83 1.41
C PRO A 6 -15.60 42.43 0.05
N GLY A 7 -15.04 41.62 -0.84
CA GLY A 7 -14.54 42.07 -2.15
C GLY A 7 -13.12 42.66 -2.13
N ALA A 8 -12.33 42.41 -1.08
CA ALA A 8 -10.91 42.78 -1.08
C ALA A 8 -10.15 42.00 -2.17
N VAL A 9 -9.39 42.73 -2.97
CA VAL A 9 -8.59 42.19 -4.08
C VAL A 9 -7.13 42.51 -3.82
N LEU A 10 -6.29 41.47 -3.82
CA LEU A 10 -4.83 41.62 -3.78
C LEU A 10 -4.27 41.25 -5.16
N VAL A 11 -3.65 42.20 -5.84
CA VAL A 11 -2.91 41.96 -7.09
C VAL A 11 -1.42 42.05 -6.79
N LEU A 12 -0.69 40.99 -7.10
CA LEU A 12 0.76 40.92 -6.95
C LEU A 12 1.40 40.84 -8.34
N ASP A 13 2.40 41.68 -8.56
CA ASP A 13 3.24 41.66 -9.74
C ASP A 13 4.42 40.70 -9.51
N MET A 14 4.61 39.72 -10.39
CA MET A 14 5.72 38.77 -10.33
C MET A 14 7.05 39.38 -10.80
N GLY A 15 7.03 40.53 -11.49
CA GLY A 15 8.19 41.21 -12.06
C GLY A 15 8.45 40.88 -13.55
N GLU A 16 9.16 41.77 -14.25
CA GLU A 16 9.44 41.65 -15.68
C GLU A 16 10.65 40.75 -15.93
N GLY A 17 10.47 39.73 -16.77
CA GLY A 17 11.47 38.68 -16.93
C GLY A 17 11.51 37.67 -15.77
N THR A 18 10.62 37.81 -14.79
CA THR A 18 10.41 36.87 -13.68
C THR A 18 8.97 36.34 -13.69
N GLU A 19 8.35 36.28 -14.86
CA GLU A 19 7.00 35.77 -15.01
C GLU A 19 6.90 34.34 -14.50
N GLY A 20 5.77 34.07 -13.86
CA GLY A 20 5.52 32.76 -13.31
C GLY A 20 5.05 31.77 -14.37
N THR A 21 5.58 30.55 -14.36
CA THR A 21 5.14 29.48 -15.29
C THR A 21 4.73 28.19 -14.58
N GLY A 22 5.00 28.08 -13.29
CA GLY A 22 4.58 26.95 -12.45
C GLY A 22 3.48 27.27 -11.43
N ASP A 23 3.20 26.28 -10.59
CA ASP A 23 2.27 26.41 -9.48
C ASP A 23 2.71 27.54 -8.53
N LEU A 24 1.76 28.11 -7.80
CA LEU A 24 2.01 29.26 -6.92
C LEU A 24 2.03 28.82 -5.46
N ASN A 25 3.13 29.08 -4.77
CA ASN A 25 3.19 28.96 -3.32
C ASN A 25 2.76 30.28 -2.69
N VAL A 26 1.74 30.23 -1.83
CA VAL A 26 1.22 31.36 -1.06
C VAL A 26 1.57 31.14 0.40
N SER A 27 2.49 31.93 0.93
CA SER A 27 2.83 31.93 2.36
C SER A 27 1.88 32.87 3.11
N TYR A 28 1.21 32.36 4.15
CA TYR A 28 0.24 33.12 4.92
C TYR A 28 0.28 32.85 6.44
N ARG A 29 -0.28 33.77 7.25
CA ARG A 29 -0.45 33.62 8.70
C ARG A 29 -1.88 33.89 9.17
N ASN A 30 -2.26 33.24 10.27
CA ASN A 30 -3.44 33.53 11.09
C ASN A 30 -4.79 33.45 10.35
N ALA A 31 -5.02 32.43 9.53
CA ALA A 31 -6.31 32.22 8.86
C ALA A 31 -7.40 31.80 9.87
N THR A 32 -8.47 32.58 9.99
CA THR A 32 -9.52 32.38 11.01
C THR A 32 -10.59 31.34 10.64
N LEU A 33 -10.82 31.09 9.35
CA LEU A 33 -11.71 30.05 8.82
C LEU A 33 -11.16 29.53 7.48
N GLU A 34 -11.45 28.28 7.14
CA GLU A 34 -11.21 27.77 5.79
C GLU A 34 -12.16 28.50 4.83
N VAL A 35 -11.60 29.39 4.01
CA VAL A 35 -12.37 30.21 3.07
C VAL A 35 -12.06 29.78 1.65
N LEU A 36 -13.12 29.60 0.87
CA LEU A 36 -13.01 29.49 -0.58
C LEU A 36 -12.50 30.82 -1.13
N THR A 37 -11.20 30.85 -1.40
CA THR A 37 -10.53 31.95 -2.11
C THR A 37 -10.01 31.43 -3.44
N TRP A 38 -9.95 32.32 -4.43
CA TRP A 38 -9.47 31.97 -5.76
C TRP A 38 -8.30 32.86 -6.13
N VAL A 39 -7.34 32.28 -6.86
CA VAL A 39 -6.27 33.02 -7.50
C VAL A 39 -6.51 33.02 -8.99
N GLU A 40 -6.54 34.21 -9.58
CA GLU A 40 -6.53 34.40 -11.03
C GLU A 40 -5.09 34.67 -11.47
N PHE A 41 -4.62 33.88 -12.42
CA PHE A 41 -3.33 34.05 -13.07
C PHE A 41 -3.52 34.93 -14.29
N LEU A 42 -2.77 36.02 -14.41
CA LEU A 42 -3.01 37.06 -15.40
C LEU A 42 -1.78 37.29 -16.28
N ARG A 43 -2.02 37.61 -17.56
CA ARG A 43 -0.98 38.07 -18.49
C ARG A 43 -0.52 39.49 -18.16
N ALA A 44 0.51 39.97 -18.86
CA ALA A 44 1.01 41.33 -18.74
C ALA A 44 -0.06 42.41 -19.06
N ASP A 45 -1.02 42.10 -19.94
CA ASP A 45 -2.16 42.97 -20.27
C ASP A 45 -3.32 42.90 -19.25
N LYS A 46 -3.15 42.13 -18.16
CA LYS A 46 -4.15 41.86 -17.10
C LYS A 46 -5.34 41.02 -17.57
N SER A 47 -5.28 40.38 -18.73
CA SER A 47 -6.24 39.33 -19.10
C SER A 47 -6.04 38.08 -18.26
N VAL A 48 -7.12 37.43 -17.86
CA VAL A 48 -7.08 36.17 -17.11
C VAL A 48 -6.61 35.04 -18.03
N ILE A 49 -5.67 34.24 -17.55
CA ILE A 49 -5.18 33.01 -18.20
C ILE A 49 -6.00 31.83 -17.68
N THR A 50 -5.96 31.61 -16.36
CA THR A 50 -6.67 30.54 -15.66
C THR A 50 -6.89 30.93 -14.20
N THR A 51 -7.65 30.11 -13.47
CA THR A 51 -7.95 30.31 -12.06
C THR A 51 -7.68 29.04 -11.26
N GLY A 52 -7.14 29.18 -10.05
CA GLY A 52 -6.89 28.06 -9.14
C GLY A 52 -7.50 28.30 -7.74
N PRO A 53 -7.99 27.24 -7.06
CA PRO A 53 -8.47 27.37 -5.69
C PRO A 53 -7.31 27.55 -4.73
N LEU A 54 -7.43 28.52 -3.82
CA LEU A 54 -6.52 28.71 -2.69
C LEU A 54 -7.21 28.19 -1.43
N ARG A 55 -6.77 27.02 -0.97
CA ARG A 55 -7.24 26.37 0.25
C ARG A 55 -6.35 26.79 1.41
N LEU A 56 -6.88 27.66 2.28
CA LEU A 56 -6.20 28.09 3.49
C LEU A 56 -6.63 27.18 4.64
N ALA A 57 -5.68 26.47 5.25
CA ALA A 57 -5.93 25.64 6.40
C ALA A 57 -5.90 26.49 7.69
N ASN A 58 -6.79 26.19 8.63
CA ASN A 58 -6.82 26.84 9.94
C ASN A 58 -5.85 26.11 10.89
N LEU A 59 -4.58 26.53 10.90
CA LEU A 59 -3.49 25.84 11.58
C LEU A 59 -2.79 26.73 12.63
N GLY A 60 -3.52 27.36 13.54
CA GLY A 60 -2.93 28.01 14.71
C GLY A 60 -1.93 29.14 14.41
N LEU A 61 -1.00 29.40 15.34
CA LEU A 61 0.02 30.46 15.24
C LEU A 61 1.23 29.95 14.44
N GLY A 62 1.51 30.54 13.28
CA GLY A 62 2.64 30.16 12.44
C GLY A 62 2.56 30.73 11.02
N THR A 63 3.60 30.45 10.21
CA THR A 63 3.59 30.69 8.76
C THR A 63 3.24 29.39 8.06
N HIS A 64 2.25 29.41 7.19
CA HIS A 64 1.79 28.26 6.43
C HIS A 64 1.98 28.51 4.94
N VAL A 65 2.10 27.44 4.15
CA VAL A 65 2.20 27.52 2.69
C VAL A 65 1.02 26.78 2.09
N ALA A 66 0.28 27.45 1.21
CA ALA A 66 -0.74 26.84 0.38
C ALA A 66 -0.27 26.84 -1.07
N VAL A 67 -0.42 25.72 -1.75
CA VAL A 67 -0.08 25.57 -3.17
C VAL A 67 -1.33 25.78 -4.00
N VAL A 68 -1.24 26.66 -5.00
CA VAL A 68 -2.28 26.86 -6.01
C VAL A 68 -1.79 26.27 -7.33
N PRO A 69 -2.39 25.16 -7.80
CA PRO A 69 -2.01 24.54 -9.06
C PRO A 69 -2.21 25.49 -10.25
N TYR A 70 -1.28 25.43 -11.20
CA TYR A 70 -1.37 26.18 -12.46
C TYR A 70 -1.53 25.22 -13.64
N SER A 71 -2.67 25.28 -14.33
CA SER A 71 -3.04 24.32 -15.38
C SER A 71 -2.42 24.61 -16.75
N GLU A 72 -2.15 25.87 -17.05
CA GLU A 72 -1.80 26.33 -18.40
C GLU A 72 -0.28 26.35 -18.65
N LYS A 73 0.45 25.35 -18.16
CA LYS A 73 1.90 25.23 -18.40
C LYS A 73 2.16 25.04 -19.91
N PRO A 74 3.09 25.76 -20.56
CA PRO A 74 4.11 26.67 -19.99
C PRO A 74 3.77 28.16 -20.12
N VAL A 75 2.50 28.55 -20.29
CA VAL A 75 2.11 29.95 -20.50
C VAL A 75 2.53 30.79 -19.28
N PRO A 76 3.34 31.85 -19.43
CA PRO A 76 3.74 32.67 -18.29
C PRO A 76 2.61 33.59 -17.82
N TYR A 77 2.46 33.73 -16.51
CA TYR A 77 1.63 34.74 -15.86
C TYR A 77 2.50 35.82 -15.22
N ARG A 78 2.10 37.08 -15.42
CA ARG A 78 2.81 38.26 -14.92
C ARG A 78 2.25 38.74 -13.59
N TYR A 79 0.94 38.60 -13.40
CA TYR A 79 0.27 38.99 -12.17
C TYR A 79 -0.52 37.83 -11.60
N VAL A 80 -0.68 37.83 -10.27
CA VAL A 80 -1.64 36.98 -9.57
C VAL A 80 -2.62 37.86 -8.82
N ARG A 81 -3.91 37.58 -8.99
CA ARG A 81 -4.99 38.32 -8.31
C ARG A 81 -5.75 37.37 -7.41
N MET A 82 -5.69 37.64 -6.11
CA MET A 82 -6.42 36.87 -5.10
C MET A 82 -7.75 37.55 -4.81
N THR A 83 -8.83 36.78 -4.89
CA THR A 83 -10.20 37.22 -4.57
C THR A 83 -10.79 36.32 -3.47
N GLY A 84 -11.46 36.93 -2.50
CA GLY A 84 -11.99 36.23 -1.33
C GLY A 84 -13.16 36.94 -0.67
N VAL A 85 -14.03 36.16 -0.02
CA VAL A 85 -15.33 36.65 0.46
C VAL A 85 -15.26 37.13 1.93
N LEU A 86 -14.55 36.43 2.83
CA LEU A 86 -14.49 36.78 4.27
C LEU A 86 -13.32 36.09 5.00
N ALA A 87 -12.06 36.53 4.83
CA ALA A 87 -10.95 35.91 5.57
C ALA A 87 -9.91 36.93 6.03
N LEU A 88 -9.67 36.97 7.35
CA LEU A 88 -8.50 37.61 7.96
C LEU A 88 -7.31 36.68 7.74
N TYR A 89 -6.47 36.96 6.75
CA TYR A 89 -5.17 36.29 6.61
C TYR A 89 -4.11 37.28 6.11
N TRP A 90 -2.88 37.06 6.56
CA TRP A 90 -1.72 37.87 6.18
C TRP A 90 -0.94 37.12 5.12
N VAL A 91 -0.92 37.63 3.89
CA VAL A 91 0.00 37.11 2.86
C VAL A 91 1.38 37.71 3.11
N ASP A 92 2.35 36.84 3.36
CA ASP A 92 3.75 37.17 3.62
C ASP A 92 4.57 37.20 2.34
N ALA A 93 4.39 36.18 1.48
CA ALA A 93 5.11 36.05 0.22
C ALA A 93 4.31 35.19 -0.76
N VAL A 94 4.53 35.45 -2.05
CA VAL A 94 4.17 34.52 -3.13
C VAL A 94 5.42 34.15 -3.91
N ARG A 95 5.53 32.88 -4.27
CA ARG A 95 6.65 32.38 -5.08
C ARG A 95 6.12 31.54 -6.22
N ASN A 96 6.59 31.82 -7.43
CA ASN A 96 6.35 30.97 -8.57
C ASN A 96 7.31 29.77 -8.55
N MET A 97 6.78 28.57 -8.82
CA MET A 97 7.60 27.38 -9.01
C MET A 97 8.07 27.25 -10.47
N GLY A 98 8.79 28.24 -10.98
CA GLY A 98 9.13 28.41 -12.40
C GLY A 98 9.50 27.12 -13.14
N SER A 99 9.06 27.01 -14.39
CA SER A 99 9.39 25.95 -15.35
C SER A 99 10.84 26.02 -15.83
N GLY A 100 11.77 26.18 -14.90
CA GLY A 100 13.21 26.34 -15.13
C GLY A 100 14.01 26.25 -13.82
N GLY A 101 13.62 25.38 -12.88
CA GLY A 101 14.30 25.23 -11.59
C GLY A 101 14.48 23.77 -11.22
N LEU A 102 15.67 23.44 -10.71
CA LEU A 102 15.93 22.47 -9.63
C LEU A 102 14.95 21.29 -9.68
N THR A 103 15.31 20.30 -10.49
CA THR A 103 14.39 19.22 -10.84
C THR A 103 14.45 18.18 -9.75
N CYS A 104 13.60 18.33 -8.74
CA CYS A 104 13.41 17.25 -7.79
C CYS A 104 13.09 15.95 -8.54
N GLY A 105 13.90 14.92 -8.30
CA GLY A 105 13.85 13.62 -8.92
C GLY A 105 14.79 13.45 -10.11
N ASP A 106 15.84 14.29 -10.23
CA ASP A 106 16.88 14.14 -11.26
C ASP A 106 18.11 13.37 -10.78
N GLY A 107 18.11 12.94 -9.52
CA GLY A 107 19.17 12.18 -8.88
C GLY A 107 20.35 13.03 -8.42
N GLN A 108 20.23 14.37 -8.47
CA GLN A 108 21.23 15.29 -7.95
C GLN A 108 20.68 16.05 -6.76
N LEU A 109 21.50 16.20 -5.71
CA LEU A 109 21.11 16.98 -4.55
C LEU A 109 21.38 18.47 -4.81
N ASN A 110 20.34 19.21 -5.19
CA ASN A 110 20.44 20.60 -5.57
C ASN A 110 20.11 21.57 -4.42
N GLU A 111 20.30 22.88 -4.65
CA GLU A 111 20.02 23.91 -3.63
C GLU A 111 18.52 23.94 -3.28
N GLY A 112 18.20 23.65 -2.00
CA GLY A 112 16.83 23.58 -1.49
C GLY A 112 16.29 22.16 -1.31
N GLU A 113 17.05 21.15 -1.75
CA GLU A 113 16.74 19.73 -1.56
C GLU A 113 17.49 19.19 -0.35
N THR A 114 16.85 18.33 0.43
CA THR A 114 17.51 17.57 1.51
C THR A 114 17.72 16.10 1.13
N CYS A 115 17.09 15.65 0.03
CA CYS A 115 17.28 14.36 -0.61
C CYS A 115 16.90 14.47 -2.10
N ASP A 116 17.42 13.59 -2.96
CA ASP A 116 16.89 13.37 -4.32
C ASP A 116 17.15 11.92 -4.72
N ASP A 117 16.11 11.09 -4.69
CA ASP A 117 16.15 9.65 -4.98
C ASP A 117 15.81 9.32 -6.45
N ALA A 118 16.08 10.27 -7.35
CA ALA A 118 15.87 10.18 -8.79
C ALA A 118 14.42 9.90 -9.20
N ASN A 119 13.45 10.23 -8.34
CA ASN A 119 12.04 10.17 -8.67
C ASN A 119 11.23 11.22 -7.88
N ARG A 120 9.89 11.19 -8.02
CA ARG A 120 8.97 12.16 -7.37
C ARG A 120 7.84 11.48 -6.60
N THR A 121 8.05 10.22 -6.27
CA THR A 121 7.14 9.42 -5.45
C THR A 121 7.23 9.95 -4.02
N SER A 122 6.31 9.55 -3.17
CA SER A 122 6.36 9.90 -1.75
C SER A 122 6.00 8.64 -0.99
N GLY A 123 6.51 8.49 0.23
CA GLY A 123 6.43 7.26 1.02
C GLY A 123 7.60 6.29 0.80
N ASP A 124 8.61 6.65 0.01
CA ASP A 124 9.87 5.93 -0.18
C ASP A 124 11.06 6.60 0.51
N GLY A 125 10.81 7.68 1.26
CA GLY A 125 11.79 8.38 2.07
C GLY A 125 12.25 9.72 1.51
N CYS A 126 12.00 10.00 0.22
CA CYS A 126 12.21 11.31 -0.36
C CYS A 126 10.92 11.84 -0.99
N SER A 127 10.39 12.93 -0.45
CA SER A 127 9.11 13.46 -0.89
C SER A 127 9.17 14.05 -2.29
N ARG A 128 8.00 14.27 -2.92
CA ARG A 128 7.86 14.95 -4.22
C ARG A 128 8.47 16.38 -4.29
N GLY A 129 8.80 16.97 -3.14
CA GLY A 129 9.50 18.25 -2.99
C GLY A 129 10.98 18.11 -2.60
N CYS A 130 11.53 16.90 -2.72
CA CYS A 130 12.92 16.57 -2.41
C CYS A 130 13.33 16.95 -0.98
N GLN A 131 12.36 16.76 -0.09
CA GLN A 131 12.53 16.83 1.35
C GLN A 131 12.49 15.42 1.91
N GLN A 132 13.39 15.12 2.84
CA GLN A 132 13.48 13.84 3.52
C GLN A 132 12.19 13.61 4.31
N GLU A 133 11.59 12.44 4.12
CA GLU A 133 10.36 12.07 4.80
C GLU A 133 10.67 11.60 6.24
N ALA A 134 9.73 11.82 7.15
CA ALA A 134 9.85 11.36 8.52
C ALA A 134 9.93 9.82 8.56
N GLY A 135 10.73 9.29 9.49
CA GLY A 135 10.95 7.84 9.62
C GLY A 135 11.93 7.25 8.62
N PHE A 136 12.57 8.05 7.78
CA PHE A 136 13.59 7.58 6.83
C PHE A 136 14.94 8.26 7.06
N ARG A 137 16.02 7.54 6.73
CA ARG A 137 17.40 8.06 6.65
C ARG A 137 17.85 8.00 5.20
N CYS A 138 18.09 9.16 4.60
CA CYS A 138 18.55 9.28 3.22
C CYS A 138 20.04 9.64 3.18
N GLU A 139 20.83 8.92 2.40
CA GLU A 139 22.25 9.17 2.23
C GLU A 139 22.67 9.07 0.75
N GLY A 140 23.71 9.81 0.37
CA GLY A 140 24.27 9.77 -0.99
C GLY A 140 23.56 10.66 -2.02
N THR A 141 24.06 10.59 -3.26
CA THR A 141 23.56 11.32 -4.43
C THR A 141 23.74 10.45 -5.68
N PRO A 142 22.66 9.89 -6.27
CA PRO A 142 21.26 9.97 -5.82
C PRO A 142 21.07 9.46 -4.40
N SER A 143 20.14 10.06 -3.67
CA SER A 143 19.81 9.66 -2.31
C SER A 143 19.22 8.25 -2.29
N VAL A 144 19.77 7.41 -1.42
CA VAL A 144 19.19 6.12 -1.06
C VAL A 144 18.54 6.29 0.30
N CYS A 145 17.22 6.20 0.35
CA CYS A 145 16.46 6.32 1.57
C CYS A 145 16.15 4.94 2.14
N THR A 146 16.46 4.78 3.42
CA THR A 146 16.20 3.55 4.18
C THR A 146 15.29 3.85 5.34
N ASP A 147 14.37 2.93 5.59
CA ASP A 147 13.49 2.98 6.75
C ASP A 147 14.31 2.97 8.05
N ILE A 148 14.00 3.87 8.97
CA ILE A 148 14.57 3.87 10.31
C ILE A 148 13.78 2.85 11.12
N ASP A 149 14.44 1.79 11.60
CA ASP A 149 13.79 0.89 12.55
C ASP A 149 13.77 1.55 13.93
N GLU A 150 12.73 2.35 14.21
CA GLU A 150 12.65 3.09 15.47
C GLU A 150 12.55 2.14 16.67
N CYS A 151 12.08 0.91 16.46
CA CYS A 151 12.02 -0.10 17.51
C CYS A 151 13.41 -0.64 17.86
N ALA A 152 14.26 -0.92 16.86
CA ALA A 152 15.63 -1.37 17.06
C ALA A 152 16.56 -0.25 17.56
N GLU A 153 16.34 0.99 17.08
CA GLU A 153 17.11 2.16 17.50
C GLU A 153 16.63 2.75 18.84
N GLY A 154 15.55 2.23 19.43
CA GLY A 154 15.01 2.70 20.72
C GLY A 154 14.33 4.07 20.65
N LEU A 155 13.92 4.49 19.45
CA LEU A 155 13.21 5.73 19.16
C LEU A 155 11.68 5.55 19.20
N GLY A 156 11.20 4.31 19.17
CA GLY A 156 9.79 3.95 19.31
C GLY A 156 9.31 4.21 20.74
N ASN A 157 8.86 5.44 21.01
CA ASN A 157 8.42 5.95 22.31
C ASN A 157 7.09 5.31 22.79
N CYS A 158 7.05 3.98 22.92
CA CYS A 158 5.86 3.25 23.33
C CYS A 158 5.63 3.33 24.85
N ALA A 159 4.36 3.42 25.24
CA ALA A 159 3.96 3.38 26.64
C ALA A 159 4.35 2.04 27.29
N ALA A 160 4.58 2.05 28.61
CA ALA A 160 4.87 0.82 29.35
C ALA A 160 3.76 -0.22 29.15
N GLY A 161 4.13 -1.43 28.71
CA GLY A 161 3.20 -2.52 28.38
C GLY A 161 2.85 -2.64 26.89
N PHE A 162 3.34 -1.73 26.04
CA PHE A 162 3.16 -1.78 24.59
C PHE A 162 4.42 -2.32 23.92
N SER A 163 4.24 -3.18 22.92
CA SER A 163 5.31 -3.65 22.03
C SER A 163 5.45 -2.69 20.85
N CYS A 164 6.69 -2.32 20.52
CA CYS A 164 6.98 -1.54 19.33
C CYS A 164 6.98 -2.46 18.09
N ILE A 165 6.36 -2.04 17.01
CA ILE A 165 6.37 -2.71 15.71
C ILE A 165 6.82 -1.68 14.65
N ASN A 166 7.93 -1.97 13.96
CA ASN A 166 8.45 -1.11 12.92
C ASN A 166 7.57 -1.16 11.64
N LYS A 167 7.40 -0.03 10.97
CA LYS A 167 6.70 0.12 9.69
C LYS A 167 7.51 1.06 8.78
N PRO A 168 7.43 0.91 7.45
CA PRO A 168 8.03 1.88 6.55
C PRO A 168 7.59 3.32 6.88
N GLY A 169 8.54 4.18 7.25
CA GLY A 169 8.36 5.59 7.59
C GLY A 169 7.72 5.87 8.96
N SER A 170 7.52 4.86 9.81
CA SER A 170 6.92 5.06 11.15
C SER A 170 7.04 3.83 12.05
N PHE A 171 6.72 3.98 13.33
CA PHE A 171 6.48 2.84 14.21
C PHE A 171 5.04 2.82 14.71
N PHE A 172 4.60 1.65 15.16
CA PHE A 172 3.31 1.47 15.80
C PHE A 172 3.48 0.79 17.16
N CYS A 173 2.93 1.41 18.19
CA CYS A 173 2.90 0.85 19.54
C CYS A 173 1.65 0.00 19.70
N TRP A 174 1.86 -1.30 19.88
CA TRP A 174 0.80 -2.26 20.05
C TRP A 174 0.69 -2.66 21.52
N GLU A 175 -0.48 -2.43 22.12
CA GLU A 175 -0.79 -3.03 23.41
C GLU A 175 -0.76 -4.54 23.20
N GLY A 176 -0.07 -5.31 24.05
CA GLY A 176 0.11 -6.77 23.91
C GLY A 176 -1.18 -7.62 23.92
N VAL A 177 -2.33 -7.03 23.64
CA VAL A 177 -3.60 -7.69 23.37
C VAL A 177 -3.71 -7.90 21.86
N CYS A 178 -3.48 -9.12 21.39
CA CYS A 178 -3.78 -9.47 20.02
C CYS A 178 -5.31 -9.35 19.79
N ARG A 179 -5.72 -8.82 18.63
CA ARG A 179 -7.15 -8.88 18.24
C ARG A 179 -7.53 -10.36 18.07
N PRO A 180 -8.63 -10.83 18.67
CA PRO A 180 -9.13 -12.17 18.42
C PRO A 180 -9.24 -12.41 16.91
N PRO A 181 -8.77 -13.57 16.38
CA PRO A 181 -8.42 -14.82 17.08
C PRO A 181 -6.93 -14.99 17.48
N HIS A 182 -6.12 -13.93 17.37
CA HIS A 182 -4.68 -14.04 17.54
C HIS A 182 -4.27 -14.15 19.03
N SER A 183 -3.14 -14.81 19.32
CA SER A 183 -2.55 -14.94 20.66
C SER A 183 -1.08 -14.54 20.64
N VAL A 184 -0.57 -14.05 21.78
CA VAL A 184 0.83 -13.66 21.92
C VAL A 184 1.70 -14.90 22.13
N CYS A 185 2.61 -15.17 21.19
CA CYS A 185 3.68 -16.15 21.33
C CYS A 185 5.03 -15.45 21.14
N ASN A 186 5.95 -15.57 22.10
CA ASN A 186 7.27 -14.94 22.06
C ASN A 186 7.23 -13.43 21.70
N ASN A 187 6.32 -12.67 22.32
CA ASN A 187 6.07 -11.24 22.08
C ASN A 187 5.58 -10.88 20.66
N GLN A 188 5.07 -11.84 19.89
CA GLN A 188 4.44 -11.61 18.60
C GLN A 188 3.03 -12.21 18.55
N CYS A 189 2.14 -11.62 17.75
CA CYS A 189 0.78 -12.13 17.59
C CYS A 189 0.73 -13.19 16.47
N PHE A 190 0.27 -14.38 16.81
CA PHE A 190 0.03 -15.46 15.86
C PHE A 190 -1.43 -15.91 15.92
N ASN A 191 -2.00 -16.26 14.77
CA ASN A 191 -3.28 -16.94 14.73
C ASN A 191 -3.04 -18.43 15.08
N LEU A 192 -3.32 -18.83 16.32
CA LEU A 192 -3.13 -20.22 16.75
C LEU A 192 -4.01 -21.20 15.97
N SER A 193 -5.00 -20.72 15.22
CA SER A 193 -5.85 -21.57 14.40
C SER A 193 -5.20 -22.01 13.08
N THR A 194 -4.23 -21.24 12.57
CA THR A 194 -3.66 -21.40 11.22
C THR A 194 -2.12 -21.39 11.19
N ASP A 195 -1.46 -20.91 12.24
CA ASP A 195 0.00 -20.85 12.28
C ASP A 195 0.63 -22.24 12.52
N LYS A 196 1.48 -22.67 11.57
CA LYS A 196 2.12 -24.00 11.61
C LYS A 196 3.08 -24.16 12.79
N GLU A 197 3.69 -23.08 13.28
CA GLU A 197 4.69 -23.11 14.34
C GLU A 197 4.08 -22.96 15.75
N ASN A 198 2.82 -22.52 15.83
CA ASN A 198 2.09 -22.20 17.06
C ASN A 198 0.67 -22.81 17.08
N CYS A 199 0.48 -23.99 16.51
CA CYS A 199 -0.84 -24.53 16.26
C CYS A 199 -1.59 -24.92 17.55
N GLY A 200 -2.71 -24.27 17.85
CA GLY A 200 -3.54 -24.49 19.04
C GLY A 200 -2.95 -23.96 20.34
N ARG A 201 -1.62 -23.83 20.41
CA ARG A 201 -0.88 -23.16 21.49
C ARG A 201 0.50 -22.74 20.99
N CYS A 202 1.06 -21.71 21.62
CA CYS A 202 2.41 -21.22 21.32
C CYS A 202 3.46 -22.34 21.36
N GLY A 203 4.33 -22.37 20.34
CA GLY A 203 5.42 -23.35 20.20
C GLY A 203 5.00 -24.77 19.81
N ASN A 204 3.70 -25.04 19.58
CA ASN A 204 3.25 -26.33 19.09
C ASN A 204 3.38 -26.41 17.56
N ARG A 205 4.54 -26.89 17.10
CA ARG A 205 4.89 -26.98 15.69
C ARG A 205 4.29 -28.23 15.04
N CYS A 206 3.58 -28.05 13.93
CA CYS A 206 3.05 -29.17 13.16
C CYS A 206 4.15 -29.87 12.35
N GLY A 207 3.96 -31.17 12.10
CA GLY A 207 4.92 -31.98 11.36
C GLY A 207 5.16 -31.50 9.93
N TRP A 208 6.18 -32.08 9.29
CA TRP A 208 6.58 -31.76 7.91
C TRP A 208 5.41 -31.80 6.92
N ARG A 209 4.57 -32.86 6.96
CA ARG A 209 3.37 -33.02 6.12
C ARG A 209 2.08 -32.60 6.84
N ASP A 210 2.18 -31.75 7.83
CA ASP A 210 1.00 -31.25 8.54
C ASP A 210 0.79 -29.77 8.23
N VAL A 211 -0.48 -29.36 8.31
CA VAL A 211 -0.93 -27.97 8.30
C VAL A 211 -1.66 -27.68 9.61
N CYS A 212 -1.62 -26.44 10.08
CA CYS A 212 -2.43 -26.05 11.23
C CYS A 212 -3.83 -25.67 10.78
N ALA A 213 -4.82 -26.26 11.42
CA ALA A 213 -6.21 -26.24 11.00
C ALA A 213 -7.12 -26.17 12.22
N ARG A 214 -7.69 -25.00 12.50
CA ARG A 214 -8.50 -24.72 13.72
C ARG A 214 -7.75 -25.07 15.00
N GLY A 215 -6.45 -24.85 15.00
CA GLY A 215 -5.57 -25.12 16.15
C GLY A 215 -5.23 -26.58 16.34
N VAL A 216 -5.48 -27.42 15.33
CA VAL A 216 -5.09 -28.83 15.31
C VAL A 216 -4.17 -29.08 14.13
N CYS A 217 -3.04 -29.73 14.37
CA CYS A 217 -2.18 -30.20 13.28
C CYS A 217 -2.89 -31.31 12.52
N LYS A 218 -3.15 -31.09 11.23
CA LYS A 218 -3.79 -32.03 10.32
C LYS A 218 -2.79 -32.52 9.30
N THR A 219 -2.68 -33.84 9.18
CA THR A 219 -1.83 -34.46 8.17
C THR A 219 -2.44 -34.32 6.79
N ILE A 220 -1.67 -33.80 5.85
CA ILE A 220 -2.08 -33.67 4.46
C ILE A 220 -1.72 -34.94 3.69
N GLY A 221 -2.60 -35.29 2.75
CA GLY A 221 -2.42 -36.37 1.80
C GLY A 221 -1.42 -36.00 0.71
N LYS A 222 -1.77 -36.27 -0.54
CA LYS A 222 -0.82 -36.18 -1.66
C LYS A 222 -0.66 -34.77 -2.24
N LEU A 223 -1.60 -33.87 -1.97
CA LEU A 223 -1.61 -32.53 -2.52
C LEU A 223 -2.16 -31.54 -1.49
N ALA A 224 -1.54 -30.37 -1.42
CA ALA A 224 -2.03 -29.20 -0.71
C ALA A 224 -1.62 -27.94 -1.45
N PHE A 225 -2.48 -26.93 -1.41
CA PHE A 225 -2.22 -25.57 -1.87
C PHE A 225 -2.34 -24.61 -0.69
N THR A 226 -1.43 -23.66 -0.62
CA THR A 226 -1.37 -22.66 0.47
C THR A 226 -1.19 -21.29 -0.15
N LEU A 227 -2.00 -20.33 0.27
CA LEU A 227 -2.00 -18.96 -0.22
C LEU A 227 -1.83 -17.99 0.96
N SER A 228 -0.96 -17.01 0.81
CA SER A 228 -0.77 -15.92 1.78
C SER A 228 -0.70 -14.59 1.06
N TRP A 229 -0.92 -13.48 1.77
CA TRP A 229 -0.97 -12.15 1.15
C TRP A 229 -0.27 -11.06 1.98
N SER A 230 -0.01 -9.91 1.34
CA SER A 230 0.95 -8.91 1.82
C SER A 230 0.44 -8.04 2.99
N ARG A 231 -0.88 -7.84 3.11
CA ARG A 231 -1.48 -6.94 4.11
C ARG A 231 -2.70 -7.53 4.80
N PRO A 232 -3.05 -7.10 6.02
CA PRO A 232 -4.24 -7.60 6.71
C PRO A 232 -5.54 -7.44 5.90
N GLY A 233 -6.37 -8.49 5.85
CA GLY A 233 -7.71 -8.47 5.24
C GLY A 233 -8.21 -9.88 4.94
N ASN A 234 -9.44 -10.00 4.44
CA ASN A 234 -10.05 -11.25 4.01
C ASN A 234 -9.72 -11.53 2.54
N GLY A 235 -8.95 -12.58 2.30
CA GLY A 235 -8.54 -13.02 0.98
C GLY A 235 -8.81 -14.50 0.75
N ASP A 236 -9.59 -14.85 -0.26
CA ASP A 236 -10.01 -16.22 -0.56
C ASP A 236 -9.04 -16.91 -1.55
N LEU A 237 -8.65 -18.15 -1.24
CA LEU A 237 -7.96 -19.10 -2.11
C LEU A 237 -8.97 -19.89 -2.93
N ILE A 238 -8.81 -19.83 -4.25
CA ILE A 238 -9.62 -20.58 -5.21
C ILE A 238 -8.72 -21.56 -5.96
N VAL A 239 -9.07 -22.85 -5.87
CA VAL A 239 -8.40 -23.93 -6.60
C VAL A 239 -9.39 -24.53 -7.60
N ARG A 240 -9.13 -24.35 -8.89
CA ARG A 240 -9.91 -24.98 -9.97
C ARG A 240 -9.22 -26.24 -10.45
N ALA A 241 -9.87 -27.38 -10.23
CA ALA A 241 -9.41 -28.69 -10.62
C ALA A 241 -9.66 -29.01 -12.10
N PRO A 242 -9.04 -30.06 -12.67
CA PRO A 242 -9.16 -30.44 -14.08
C PRO A 242 -10.61 -30.73 -14.51
N GLY A 243 -11.39 -31.34 -13.63
CA GLY A 243 -12.81 -31.64 -13.86
C GLY A 243 -13.75 -30.43 -13.81
N GLY A 244 -13.21 -29.21 -13.68
CA GLY A 244 -14.00 -27.98 -13.52
C GLY A 244 -14.58 -27.81 -12.11
N ILE A 245 -14.17 -28.65 -11.16
CA ILE A 245 -14.54 -28.52 -9.75
C ILE A 245 -13.73 -27.37 -9.14
N HIS A 246 -14.39 -26.52 -8.37
CA HIS A 246 -13.78 -25.39 -7.69
C HIS A 246 -13.77 -25.64 -6.19
N TYR A 247 -12.62 -25.44 -5.55
CA TYR A 247 -12.44 -25.51 -4.10
C TYR A 247 -12.12 -24.12 -3.57
N SER A 248 -12.89 -23.65 -2.60
CA SER A 248 -12.67 -22.40 -1.86
C SER A 248 -13.33 -22.46 -0.49
N ALA A 249 -13.08 -21.45 0.36
CA ALA A 249 -13.70 -21.32 1.67
C ALA A 249 -15.23 -21.47 1.63
N GLN A 250 -15.83 -20.97 0.55
CA GLN A 250 -17.28 -20.92 0.33
C GLN A 250 -17.81 -22.19 -0.37
N ASN A 251 -16.94 -22.99 -0.96
CA ASN A 251 -17.27 -24.24 -1.64
C ASN A 251 -16.15 -25.26 -1.42
N PRO A 252 -16.15 -26.01 -0.30
CA PRO A 252 -15.08 -26.95 0.02
C PRO A 252 -15.02 -28.16 -0.92
N GLY A 253 -15.95 -28.31 -1.87
CA GLY A 253 -16.05 -29.48 -2.74
C GLY A 253 -17.13 -30.47 -2.26
N PRO A 254 -17.24 -31.66 -2.86
CA PRO A 254 -18.25 -32.66 -2.51
C PRO A 254 -18.17 -33.04 -1.01
N GLU A 255 -19.33 -33.12 -0.35
CA GLU A 255 -19.45 -33.25 1.11
C GLU A 255 -18.76 -34.51 1.66
N GLY A 256 -17.97 -34.30 2.72
CA GLY A 256 -17.19 -35.32 3.41
C GLY A 256 -15.94 -34.67 4.00
N GLU A 257 -15.33 -35.26 5.02
CA GLU A 257 -14.13 -34.73 5.71
C GLU A 257 -12.84 -34.73 4.84
N GLU A 258 -12.95 -34.48 3.54
CA GLU A 258 -11.94 -34.83 2.53
C GLU A 258 -11.19 -33.62 1.95
N LEU A 259 -11.73 -32.41 2.12
CA LEU A 259 -11.13 -31.13 1.75
C LEU A 259 -11.42 -30.09 2.84
N PHE A 260 -10.37 -29.60 3.49
CA PHE A 260 -10.51 -28.51 4.45
C PHE A 260 -10.08 -27.21 3.78
N VAL A 261 -10.99 -26.24 3.79
CA VAL A 261 -10.68 -24.86 3.42
C VAL A 261 -10.78 -24.00 4.66
N PHE A 262 -9.72 -23.23 4.92
CA PHE A 262 -9.71 -22.28 6.03
C PHE A 262 -9.79 -20.88 5.47
N ASP A 263 -10.93 -20.25 5.71
CA ASP A 263 -11.19 -18.82 5.48
C ASP A 263 -10.53 -18.04 6.62
N ASP A 264 -9.42 -17.37 6.33
CA ASP A 264 -8.86 -16.40 7.27
C ASP A 264 -9.49 -15.04 6.91
N GLN A 265 -10.51 -14.66 7.67
CA GLN A 265 -11.28 -13.43 7.41
C GLN A 265 -10.52 -12.16 7.85
N ASP A 266 -9.37 -12.34 8.49
CA ASP A 266 -8.49 -11.30 8.95
C ASP A 266 -7.02 -11.74 8.80
N GLY A 267 -6.08 -10.83 9.05
CA GLY A 267 -4.66 -11.17 8.94
C GLY A 267 -4.18 -11.37 7.50
N LYS A 268 -3.11 -12.15 7.33
CA LYS A 268 -2.33 -12.29 6.08
C LYS A 268 -2.44 -13.69 5.48
N GLY A 269 -3.43 -14.47 5.94
CA GLY A 269 -3.52 -15.90 5.74
C GLY A 269 -2.62 -16.68 6.70
N PRO A 270 -2.28 -17.95 6.42
CA PRO A 270 -2.54 -18.62 5.15
C PRO A 270 -3.96 -19.20 5.01
N GLU A 271 -4.51 -19.13 3.80
CA GLU A 271 -5.57 -20.04 3.38
C GLU A 271 -4.98 -21.32 2.79
N VAL A 272 -5.61 -22.45 3.07
CA VAL A 272 -5.12 -23.77 2.65
C VAL A 272 -6.25 -24.60 2.08
N VAL A 273 -6.00 -25.26 0.96
CA VAL A 273 -6.83 -26.35 0.41
C VAL A 273 -5.96 -27.59 0.37
N TYR A 274 -6.34 -28.67 1.05
CA TYR A 274 -5.58 -29.92 1.02
C TYR A 274 -6.48 -31.15 0.95
N TRP A 275 -5.94 -32.21 0.36
CA TRP A 275 -6.57 -33.52 0.30
C TRP A 275 -6.21 -34.32 1.54
N ALA A 276 -7.20 -34.97 2.17
CA ALA A 276 -6.95 -35.82 3.33
C ALA A 276 -6.09 -37.07 2.98
N PRO A 277 -5.43 -37.70 3.97
CA PRO A 277 -4.69 -38.94 3.74
C PRO A 277 -5.61 -40.03 3.17
N GLY A 278 -5.18 -40.67 2.08
CA GLY A 278 -5.95 -41.70 1.39
C GLY A 278 -6.85 -41.19 0.25
N VAL A 279 -7.08 -39.88 0.16
CA VAL A 279 -7.82 -39.27 -0.94
C VAL A 279 -6.87 -38.99 -2.11
N GLU A 280 -7.26 -39.39 -3.32
CA GLU A 280 -6.47 -39.16 -4.53
C GLU A 280 -6.92 -37.85 -5.21
N PRO A 281 -6.00 -36.89 -5.45
CA PRO A 281 -6.30 -35.75 -6.30
C PRO A 281 -6.49 -36.18 -7.77
N ASP A 282 -7.42 -35.53 -8.47
CA ASP A 282 -7.61 -35.70 -9.91
C ASP A 282 -6.32 -35.45 -10.70
N LEU A 283 -6.11 -36.23 -11.75
CA LEU A 283 -4.99 -36.01 -12.65
C LEU A 283 -5.26 -34.83 -13.58
N GLY A 284 -4.25 -34.00 -13.80
CA GLY A 284 -4.29 -32.90 -14.76
C GLY A 284 -4.01 -31.54 -14.14
N ASP A 285 -4.51 -30.49 -14.81
CA ASP A 285 -4.21 -29.10 -14.48
C ASP A 285 -5.10 -28.48 -13.41
N TYR A 286 -4.45 -27.94 -12.39
CA TYR A 286 -5.03 -27.11 -11.34
C TYR A 286 -4.64 -25.65 -11.59
N ASN A 287 -5.64 -24.76 -11.57
CA ASN A 287 -5.42 -23.31 -11.57
C ASN A 287 -5.66 -22.75 -10.16
N ILE A 288 -4.77 -21.87 -9.73
CA ILE A 288 -4.80 -21.27 -8.40
C ILE A 288 -5.02 -19.77 -8.55
N CYS A 289 -6.00 -19.24 -7.84
CA CYS A 289 -6.35 -17.83 -7.87
C CYS A 289 -6.57 -17.25 -6.48
N PHE A 290 -6.39 -15.95 -6.39
CA PHE A 290 -6.60 -15.13 -5.21
C PHE A 290 -7.77 -14.16 -5.43
N GLU A 291 -8.74 -14.18 -4.52
CA GLU A 291 -9.83 -13.21 -4.49
C GLU A 291 -9.72 -12.29 -3.27
N ALA A 292 -9.67 -10.98 -3.50
CA ALA A 292 -9.58 -10.00 -2.41
C ALA A 292 -10.99 -9.57 -1.95
N LYS A 293 -11.57 -10.36 -1.04
CA LYS A 293 -12.98 -10.20 -0.63
C LYS A 293 -13.23 -8.99 0.26
N SER A 294 -12.41 -8.76 1.28
CA SER A 294 -12.57 -7.60 2.16
C SER A 294 -11.25 -7.08 2.68
N PHE A 295 -10.82 -5.94 2.16
CA PHE A 295 -9.62 -5.24 2.62
C PHE A 295 -9.94 -3.78 2.88
N ASP A 296 -9.32 -3.21 3.90
CA ASP A 296 -9.44 -1.78 4.24
C ASP A 296 -8.04 -1.13 4.29
N PRO A 297 -7.74 -0.16 3.40
CA PRO A 297 -8.57 0.29 2.27
C PRO A 297 -8.67 -0.79 1.18
N ALA A 298 -9.68 -0.77 0.32
CA ALA A 298 -9.82 -1.76 -0.77
C ALA A 298 -8.60 -1.78 -1.71
N PRO A 299 -8.31 -2.90 -2.42
CA PRO A 299 -7.16 -2.98 -3.32
C PRO A 299 -7.21 -1.88 -4.39
N SER A 300 -6.13 -1.09 -4.48
CA SER A 300 -5.98 0.02 -5.44
C SER A 300 -4.53 0.09 -5.93
N HIS A 301 -4.23 1.00 -6.86
CA HIS A 301 -2.84 1.27 -7.27
C HIS A 301 -1.97 1.76 -6.08
N ASP A 302 -2.55 2.56 -5.19
CA ASP A 302 -1.86 3.12 -4.01
C ASP A 302 -1.85 2.15 -2.83
N HIS A 303 -2.73 1.15 -2.85
CA HIS A 303 -2.88 0.14 -1.80
C HIS A 303 -2.96 -1.27 -2.39
N PRO A 304 -1.88 -1.76 -3.05
CA PRO A 304 -1.88 -3.06 -3.71
C PRO A 304 -1.91 -4.21 -2.70
N VAL A 305 -2.48 -5.34 -3.11
CA VAL A 305 -2.43 -6.61 -2.37
C VAL A 305 -1.70 -7.65 -3.19
N SER A 306 -0.51 -8.04 -2.75
CA SER A 306 0.24 -9.13 -3.36
C SER A 306 -0.08 -10.42 -2.63
N ALA A 307 -0.37 -11.48 -3.37
CA ALA A 307 -0.57 -12.83 -2.86
C ALA A 307 0.42 -13.80 -3.51
N SER A 308 0.89 -14.77 -2.74
CA SER A 308 1.77 -15.84 -3.23
C SER A 308 1.20 -17.20 -2.86
N ALA A 309 1.29 -18.14 -3.81
CA ALA A 309 0.83 -19.50 -3.62
C ALA A 309 2.01 -20.47 -3.61
N THR A 310 1.90 -21.48 -2.76
CA THR A 310 2.76 -22.65 -2.77
C THR A 310 1.91 -23.90 -2.88
N TYR A 311 2.53 -25.01 -3.30
CA TYR A 311 1.91 -26.32 -3.21
C TYR A 311 2.87 -27.33 -2.58
N LEU A 312 2.30 -28.34 -1.91
CA LEU A 312 3.03 -29.52 -1.46
C LEU A 312 2.54 -30.74 -2.23
N GLY A 313 3.44 -31.38 -2.98
CA GLY A 313 3.14 -32.57 -3.78
C GLY A 313 3.53 -33.90 -3.11
N PRO A 314 3.50 -35.01 -3.88
CA PRO A 314 3.87 -36.33 -3.38
C PRO A 314 5.38 -36.50 -3.18
N TRP A 315 6.19 -35.80 -3.99
CA TRP A 315 7.57 -36.19 -4.26
C TRP A 315 8.65 -35.26 -3.71
N ASN A 316 8.31 -34.07 -3.18
CA ASN A 316 9.28 -33.12 -2.60
C ASN A 316 8.58 -32.04 -1.77
N GLY A 317 9.39 -31.18 -1.11
CA GLY A 317 8.95 -30.09 -0.25
C GLY A 317 8.09 -29.01 -0.89
N THR A 318 7.66 -28.06 -0.05
CA THR A 318 6.82 -26.94 -0.45
C THR A 318 7.45 -26.21 -1.63
N THR A 319 6.73 -26.15 -2.74
CA THR A 319 7.20 -25.54 -3.99
C THR A 319 6.39 -24.28 -4.27
N HIS A 320 7.10 -23.18 -4.59
CA HIS A 320 6.46 -21.93 -4.96
C HIS A 320 5.78 -22.06 -6.33
N LEU A 321 4.51 -21.70 -6.40
CA LEU A 321 3.67 -21.87 -7.58
C LEU A 321 3.59 -20.57 -8.39
N GLY A 322 3.53 -19.42 -7.71
CA GLY A 322 3.45 -18.11 -8.36
C GLY A 322 3.01 -17.03 -7.38
N SER A 323 2.95 -15.79 -7.88
CA SER A 323 2.43 -14.66 -7.14
C SER A 323 1.60 -13.76 -8.07
N THR A 324 0.70 -12.98 -7.48
CA THR A 324 -0.14 -12.01 -8.19
C THR A 324 -0.28 -10.76 -7.34
N THR A 325 -0.50 -9.61 -7.97
CA THR A 325 -0.75 -8.34 -7.27
C THR A 325 -2.05 -7.74 -7.76
N LEU A 326 -2.98 -7.51 -6.84
CA LEU A 326 -4.26 -6.88 -7.09
C LEU A 326 -4.16 -5.38 -6.80
N THR A 327 -4.41 -4.57 -7.83
CA THR A 327 -4.55 -3.11 -7.77
C THR A 327 -6.00 -2.66 -8.02
N SER A 328 -6.91 -3.61 -8.05
CA SER A 328 -8.35 -3.39 -8.17
C SER A 328 -9.10 -4.56 -7.54
N HIS A 329 -10.40 -4.37 -7.30
CA HIS A 329 -11.24 -5.42 -6.76
C HIS A 329 -11.31 -6.60 -7.74
N SER A 330 -10.94 -7.80 -7.32
CA SER A 330 -11.17 -9.01 -8.09
C SER A 330 -12.57 -9.54 -7.76
N ARG A 331 -13.37 -9.86 -8.79
CA ARG A 331 -14.58 -10.69 -8.64
C ARG A 331 -14.20 -12.10 -9.06
N GLY A 332 -13.82 -12.93 -8.11
CA GLY A 332 -13.23 -14.25 -8.31
C GLY A 332 -14.23 -15.40 -8.38
N GLY A 333 -15.51 -15.17 -8.66
CA GLY A 333 -16.48 -16.26 -8.75
C GLY A 333 -16.46 -16.99 -10.11
N MET A 334 -15.75 -18.12 -10.22
CA MET A 334 -15.77 -19.16 -11.29
C MET A 334 -14.74 -19.06 -12.44
N GLU A 335 -14.10 -17.92 -12.71
CA GLU A 335 -13.19 -17.78 -13.86
C GLU A 335 -11.70 -18.07 -13.54
N CYS A 336 -11.39 -18.93 -12.56
CA CYS A 336 -9.99 -19.13 -12.16
C CYS A 336 -9.11 -19.76 -13.27
N GLY A 337 -8.34 -18.92 -13.96
CA GLY A 337 -7.47 -19.25 -15.09
C GLY A 337 -6.87 -17.98 -15.71
N ARG A 338 -5.99 -18.09 -16.71
CA ARG A 338 -5.57 -16.90 -17.49
C ARG A 338 -6.68 -16.53 -18.48
N PRO A 339 -6.97 -15.23 -18.71
CA PRO A 339 -6.27 -14.03 -18.23
C PRO A 339 -6.90 -13.38 -16.97
N THR A 340 -7.59 -14.15 -16.12
CA THR A 340 -8.38 -13.62 -15.02
C THR A 340 -7.54 -12.86 -13.97
N ILE A 341 -8.09 -11.73 -13.52
CA ILE A 341 -7.51 -10.93 -12.43
C ILE A 341 -7.43 -11.81 -11.17
N GLY A 342 -6.26 -11.87 -10.54
CA GLY A 342 -6.01 -12.71 -9.37
C GLY A 342 -5.52 -14.12 -9.70
N PHE A 343 -5.32 -14.50 -10.96
CA PHE A 343 -4.60 -15.73 -11.29
C PHE A 343 -3.18 -15.70 -10.71
N VAL A 344 -2.84 -16.72 -9.92
CA VAL A 344 -1.55 -16.85 -9.24
C VAL A 344 -0.63 -17.80 -10.00
N GLY A 345 -1.17 -18.93 -10.47
CA GLY A 345 -0.42 -19.87 -11.28
C GLY A 345 -1.18 -21.15 -11.60
N ARG A 346 -0.49 -22.08 -12.28
CA ARG A 346 -1.01 -23.39 -12.68
C ARG A 346 -0.04 -24.48 -12.28
N MET A 347 -0.58 -25.62 -11.87
CA MET A 347 0.15 -26.85 -11.53
C MET A 347 -0.49 -28.04 -12.23
N THR A 348 0.32 -28.91 -12.83
CA THR A 348 -0.17 -30.18 -13.37
C THR A 348 0.17 -31.32 -12.43
N TYR A 349 -0.85 -31.99 -11.90
CA TYR A 349 -0.69 -33.14 -11.03
C TYR A 349 -0.73 -34.45 -11.85
N TRP A 350 0.39 -35.18 -11.83
CA TRP A 350 0.56 -36.44 -12.57
C TRP A 350 0.46 -37.69 -11.68
N GLY A 351 0.09 -37.54 -10.41
CA GLY A 351 0.06 -38.64 -9.44
C GLY A 351 1.45 -39.24 -9.20
N ARG A 352 1.54 -40.58 -9.21
CA ARG A 352 2.80 -41.30 -8.97
C ARG A 352 3.75 -41.36 -10.17
N PHE A 353 3.32 -40.91 -11.34
CA PHE A 353 4.10 -40.98 -12.58
C PHE A 353 4.38 -39.56 -13.06
N ALA A 354 5.29 -38.84 -12.39
CA ALA A 354 5.90 -37.69 -13.02
C ALA A 354 6.76 -38.22 -14.19
N PRO A 355 6.63 -37.71 -15.43
CA PRO A 355 7.62 -38.00 -16.45
C PRO A 355 8.96 -37.46 -15.92
N GLU A 356 9.98 -38.31 -15.87
CA GLU A 356 11.34 -37.87 -15.58
C GLU A 356 11.65 -36.67 -16.47
N SER A 357 11.90 -35.52 -15.85
CA SER A 357 12.31 -34.33 -16.57
C SER A 357 13.55 -34.69 -17.38
N SER A 358 13.43 -34.73 -18.70
CA SER A 358 14.57 -34.68 -19.61
C SER A 358 15.29 -33.36 -19.29
N GLY A 359 16.39 -33.47 -18.55
CA GLY A 359 17.28 -32.35 -18.24
C GLY A 359 17.94 -31.77 -19.50
N PRO A 360 18.53 -30.57 -19.38
CA PRO A 360 19.18 -29.85 -20.48
C PRO A 360 20.37 -30.59 -21.10
#